data_AF-A0A7U9MYR9-F1
#
_entry.id   AF-A0A7U9MYR9-F1
#
_cell.length_a   1.000
_cell.length_b   1.000
_cell.length_c   1.000
_cell.angle_alpha   90.00
_cell.angle_beta   90.00
_cell.angle_gamma   90.00
#
_symmetry.space_group_name_H-M   'P 1'
#
loop_
_entity.id
_entity.type
_entity.pdbx_description
1 polymer ?
#
loop_
_entity_poly.entity_id
_entity_poly.type
_entity_poly.pdbx_seq_one_letter_code
_entity_poly.pdbx_strand_id
1 'polypeptide(L)'
;MDLYRGKSVGTGDWIIGAAVCIGDKAHILGSESLFPERPAYHGMAIGAGLEDSCITDRYEAAAYGWAEALDRYEENFPEWIEVVPETVTRCTDKHDIPGNVLFEGDVYRNPDNLLFEVCYGKYQAYCPADKCYMENVGFFAISKDTKEIYGIDAPMPLGSTEDYAYLVGNIFDSSELRQDAGQSAGQWADQPTLRPAT
;
A
#
# COMPACT_ATOMS: atom_id res chain seq x y z
N MET A 1 10.29 -4.65 -4.73
CA MET A 1 9.68 -4.83 -3.41
C MET A 1 8.23 -4.48 -3.61
N ASP A 2 7.33 -5.44 -3.46
CA ASP A 2 5.91 -5.20 -3.70
C ASP A 2 5.40 -4.28 -2.60
N LEU A 3 4.85 -3.12 -2.99
CA LEU A 3 4.28 -2.15 -2.08
C LEU A 3 2.80 -2.46 -1.85
N TYR A 4 2.40 -2.38 -0.58
CA TYR A 4 1.04 -2.54 -0.14
C TYR A 4 0.64 -1.32 0.69
N ARG A 5 -0.67 -1.10 0.82
CA ARG A 5 -1.21 -0.21 1.84
C ARG A 5 -2.23 -0.94 2.71
N GLY A 6 -2.44 -0.46 3.93
CA GLY A 6 -3.47 -0.98 4.83
C GLY A 6 -3.78 0.04 5.93
N LYS A 7 -4.99 -0.04 6.50
CA LYS A 7 -5.38 0.84 7.61
C LYS A 7 -4.80 0.34 8.93
N SER A 8 -4.08 1.19 9.63
CA SER A 8 -3.59 0.94 11.00
C SER A 8 -4.74 0.55 11.92
N VAL A 9 -4.59 -0.53 12.68
CA VAL A 9 -5.57 -0.90 13.73
C VAL A 9 -5.62 0.14 14.84
N GLY A 10 -4.48 0.80 15.11
CA GLY A 10 -4.36 1.79 16.19
C GLY A 10 -4.93 3.16 15.83
N THR A 11 -4.58 3.70 14.65
CA THR A 11 -4.91 5.08 14.26
C THR A 11 -6.02 5.17 13.21
N GLY A 12 -6.23 4.11 12.43
CA GLY A 12 -7.13 4.13 11.27
C GLY A 12 -6.52 4.73 10.00
N ASP A 13 -5.29 5.26 10.07
CA ASP A 13 -4.59 5.87 8.93
C ASP A 13 -4.08 4.82 7.95
N TRP A 14 -3.93 5.22 6.69
CA TRP A 14 -3.31 4.41 5.66
C TRP A 14 -1.79 4.36 5.83
N ILE A 15 -1.26 3.15 6.04
CA ILE A 15 0.17 2.86 6.10
C ILE A 15 0.58 2.22 4.78
N ILE A 16 1.72 2.63 4.21
CA ILE A 16 2.27 2.10 2.96
C ILE A 16 3.62 1.44 3.25
N GLY A 17 3.84 0.24 2.73
CA GLY A 17 5.11 -0.48 2.91
C GLY A 17 5.03 -1.93 2.46
N ALA A 18 5.98 -2.75 2.91
CA ALA A 18 5.89 -4.20 2.71
C ALA A 18 4.94 -4.83 3.72
N ALA A 19 3.98 -5.60 3.21
CA ALA A 19 3.03 -6.32 4.03
C ALA A 19 3.51 -7.74 4.34
N VAL A 20 3.25 -8.18 5.57
CA VAL A 20 3.34 -9.58 6.01
C VAL A 20 2.02 -9.94 6.68
N CYS A 21 1.46 -11.07 6.27
CA CYS A 21 0.24 -11.61 6.85
C CYS A 21 0.50 -12.98 7.46
N ILE A 22 0.09 -13.15 8.72
CA ILE A 22 0.36 -14.34 9.53
C ILE A 22 -0.96 -14.74 10.18
N GLY A 23 -1.54 -15.85 9.72
CA GLY A 23 -2.85 -16.29 10.18
C GLY A 23 -3.95 -15.29 9.82
N ASP A 24 -4.62 -14.75 10.83
CA ASP A 24 -5.67 -13.74 10.74
C ASP A 24 -5.18 -12.30 10.93
N LYS A 25 -3.86 -12.10 11.09
CA LYS A 25 -3.25 -10.78 11.29
C LYS A 25 -2.48 -10.30 10.08
N ALA A 26 -2.43 -8.98 9.91
CA ALA A 26 -1.63 -8.31 8.90
C ALA A 26 -0.77 -7.21 9.53
N HIS A 27 0.46 -7.07 9.06
CA HIS A 27 1.38 -6.02 9.47
C HIS A 27 2.04 -5.40 8.24
N ILE A 28 2.28 -4.10 8.28
CA ILE A 28 3.07 -3.40 7.28
C ILE A 28 4.33 -2.86 7.95
N LEU A 29 5.48 -3.08 7.31
CA LEU A 29 6.73 -2.44 7.70
C LEU A 29 6.64 -0.95 7.35
N GLY A 30 6.33 -0.14 8.36
CA GLY A 30 6.27 1.32 8.26
C GLY A 30 7.53 1.97 8.83
N SER A 31 7.86 3.17 8.37
CA SER A 31 8.83 4.02 9.04
C SER A 31 8.48 5.49 8.76
N GLU A 32 8.56 6.34 9.78
CA GLU A 32 8.48 7.80 9.61
C GLU A 32 9.74 8.37 8.94
N SER A 33 10.87 7.65 8.99
CA SER A 33 12.13 8.00 8.32
C SER A 33 12.91 6.76 7.88
N LEU A 34 12.99 6.52 6.57
CA LEU A 34 13.81 5.44 5.99
C LEU A 34 15.33 5.69 6.09
N PHE A 35 15.73 6.84 6.64
CA PHE A 35 17.12 7.17 6.90
C PHE A 35 17.32 7.24 8.41
N PRO A 36 18.08 6.31 9.03
CA PRO A 36 18.56 6.52 10.39
C PRO A 36 19.46 7.75 10.32
N GLU A 37 18.96 8.89 10.81
CA GLU A 37 19.71 10.13 10.78
C GLU A 37 20.89 9.95 11.72
N ARG A 38 22.10 9.88 11.17
CA ARG A 38 23.30 9.80 12.01
C ARG A 38 23.50 11.17 12.64
N PRO A 39 23.55 11.28 13.98
CA PRO A 39 23.88 12.54 14.63
C PRO A 39 25.21 13.06 14.08
N ALA A 40 25.29 14.36 13.82
CA ALA A 40 26.55 14.98 13.44
C ALA A 40 27.59 14.70 14.55
N TYR A 41 28.74 14.16 14.19
CA TYR A 41 29.78 13.80 15.16
C TYR A 41 30.57 15.05 15.58
N HIS A 42 29.97 15.90 16.41
CA HIS A 42 30.58 17.10 16.96
C HIS A 42 30.09 17.39 18.40
N GLY A 43 30.86 18.18 19.16
CA GLY A 43 30.59 18.45 20.58
C GLY A 43 29.24 19.14 20.90
N MET A 44 28.54 19.69 19.89
CA MET A 44 27.18 20.24 20.04
C MET A 44 26.04 19.24 19.75
N ALA A 45 26.33 18.06 19.18
CA ALA A 45 25.33 17.07 18.74
C ALA A 45 25.49 15.71 19.42
N ILE A 46 26.70 15.40 19.88
CA ILE A 46 26.90 14.49 21.00
C ILE A 46 26.45 15.30 22.22
N GLY A 47 25.23 15.07 22.70
CA GLY A 47 24.63 15.84 23.79
C GLY A 47 25.49 15.85 25.06
N ALA A 48 25.03 16.59 26.06
CA ALA A 48 25.67 16.75 27.36
C ALA A 48 25.60 15.44 28.19
N GLY A 49 26.37 14.42 27.80
CA GLY A 49 26.18 13.06 28.29
C GLY A 49 27.17 12.64 29.37
N LEU A 50 28.47 12.67 29.06
CA LEU A 50 29.52 12.15 29.95
C LEU A 50 29.80 13.08 31.12
N GLU A 51 29.97 14.38 30.85
CA GLU A 51 30.33 15.39 31.85
C GLU A 51 29.18 15.62 32.84
N ASP A 52 27.95 15.71 32.34
CA ASP A 52 26.74 15.89 33.16
C ASP A 52 26.41 14.65 33.99
N SER A 53 26.72 13.45 33.48
CA SER A 53 26.60 12.19 34.22
C SER A 53 27.80 11.91 35.12
N CYS A 54 28.77 12.83 35.21
CA CYS A 54 30.01 12.68 35.99
C CYS A 54 30.84 11.43 35.62
N ILE A 55 30.72 10.94 34.39
CA ILE A 55 31.42 9.76 33.89
C ILE A 55 32.85 10.16 33.51
N THR A 56 33.83 9.62 34.24
CA THR A 56 35.26 9.88 34.00
C THR A 56 36.05 8.61 33.68
N ASP A 57 35.47 7.43 33.91
CA ASP A 57 36.07 6.17 33.54
C ASP A 57 35.86 5.85 32.05
N ARG A 58 36.89 5.28 31.43
CA ARG A 58 36.89 4.99 29.99
C ARG A 58 35.93 3.87 29.58
N TYR A 59 35.71 2.88 30.44
CA TYR A 59 34.80 1.77 30.15
C TYR A 59 33.35 2.20 30.41
N GLU A 60 33.13 3.01 31.44
CA GLU A 60 31.83 3.62 31.70
C GLU A 60 31.41 4.57 30.57
N ALA A 61 32.34 5.39 30.07
CA ALA A 61 32.10 6.23 28.90
C ALA A 61 31.77 5.41 27.63
N ALA A 62 32.46 4.29 27.42
CA ALA A 62 32.18 3.39 26.31
C ALA A 62 30.82 2.69 26.46
N ALA A 63 30.43 2.29 27.67
CA ALA A 63 29.14 1.69 27.96
C ALA A 63 27.99 2.69 27.73
N TYR A 64 28.16 3.93 28.20
CA TYR A 64 27.18 5.01 27.99
C TYR A 64 26.99 5.32 26.50
N GLY A 65 28.10 5.50 25.75
CA GLY A 65 28.02 5.73 24.30
C GLY A 65 27.41 4.56 23.53
N TRP A 66 27.60 3.32 23.99
CA TRP A 66 26.96 2.14 23.41
C TRP A 66 25.44 2.11 23.66
N ALA A 67 24.99 2.43 24.88
CA ALA A 67 23.57 2.49 25.23
C ALA A 67 22.84 3.57 24.41
N GLU A 68 23.37 4.81 24.39
CA GLU A 68 22.80 5.91 23.59
C GLU A 68 22.72 5.59 22.10
N ALA A 69 23.69 4.83 21.58
CA ALA A 69 23.69 4.40 20.18
C ALA A 69 22.63 3.32 19.91
N LEU A 70 22.39 2.40 20.85
CA LEU A 70 21.34 1.40 20.75
C LEU A 70 19.95 2.04 20.85
N ASP A 71 19.73 2.94 21.82
CA ASP A 71 18.43 3.61 22.00
C ASP A 71 18.03 4.36 20.73
N ARG A 72 18.96 5.13 20.13
CA ARG A 72 18.71 5.80 18.84
C ARG A 72 18.51 4.85 17.68
N TYR A 73 19.18 3.69 17.68
CA TYR A 73 18.99 2.70 16.64
C TYR A 73 17.60 2.09 16.72
N GLU A 74 17.12 1.81 17.93
CA GLU A 74 15.77 1.31 18.20
C GLU A 74 14.70 2.36 17.81
N GLU A 75 14.90 3.64 18.15
CA GLU A 75 14.01 4.74 17.74
C GLU A 75 13.89 4.90 16.22
N ASN A 76 14.95 4.57 15.46
CA ASN A 76 14.96 4.70 13.99
C ASN A 76 14.65 3.39 13.27
N PHE A 77 14.35 2.31 13.99
CA PHE A 77 14.09 1.02 13.36
C PHE A 77 12.66 1.01 12.80
N PRO A 78 12.45 0.59 11.54
CA PRO A 78 11.10 0.44 10.99
C PRO A 78 10.23 -0.46 11.86
N GLU A 79 9.02 -0.01 12.14
CA GLU A 79 8.08 -0.74 13.00
C GLU A 79 7.16 -1.63 12.16
N TRP A 80 6.82 -2.80 12.72
CA TRP A 80 5.75 -3.64 12.19
C TRP A 80 4.41 -3.11 12.71
N ILE A 81 3.74 -2.31 11.89
CA ILE A 81 2.45 -1.71 12.23
C ILE A 81 1.34 -2.71 11.92
N GLU A 82 0.56 -3.12 12.92
CA GLU A 82 -0.62 -3.98 12.72
C GLU A 82 -1.69 -3.21 11.94
N VAL A 83 -2.19 -3.81 10.86
CA VAL A 83 -3.19 -3.24 9.96
C VAL A 83 -4.41 -4.15 9.85
N VAL A 84 -5.56 -3.56 9.51
CA VAL A 84 -6.81 -4.29 9.27
C VAL A 84 -6.63 -5.18 8.03
N PRO A 85 -6.66 -6.52 8.15
CA PRO A 85 -6.32 -7.44 7.06
C PRO A 85 -7.12 -7.21 5.77
N GLU A 86 -8.40 -6.88 5.87
CA GLU A 86 -9.31 -6.67 4.74
C GLU A 86 -8.99 -5.40 3.95
N THR A 87 -8.21 -4.49 4.52
CA THR A 87 -7.80 -3.23 3.88
C THR A 87 -6.43 -3.33 3.20
N VAL A 88 -5.76 -4.48 3.31
CA VAL A 88 -4.43 -4.67 2.72
C VAL A 88 -4.55 -4.79 1.21
N THR A 89 -4.10 -3.78 0.49
CA THR A 89 -4.21 -3.73 -0.98
C THR A 89 -2.89 -3.45 -1.68
N ARG A 90 -2.77 -3.98 -2.91
CA ARG A 90 -1.55 -3.92 -3.73
C ARG A 90 -1.40 -2.57 -4.42
N CYS A 91 -0.17 -2.06 -4.49
CA CYS A 91 0.19 -0.93 -5.35
C CYS A 91 0.14 -1.34 -6.82
N THR A 92 -0.41 -0.48 -7.68
CA THR A 92 -0.49 -0.73 -9.13
C THR A 92 0.77 -0.30 -9.89
N ASP A 93 1.68 0.42 -9.21
CA ASP A 93 2.79 1.19 -9.79
C ASP A 93 2.34 2.25 -10.83
N LYS A 94 1.05 2.54 -10.89
CA LYS A 94 0.45 3.56 -11.74
C LYS A 94 0.00 4.77 -10.94
N HIS A 95 -0.15 5.87 -11.67
CA HIS A 95 -0.60 7.13 -11.11
C HIS A 95 -1.85 7.60 -11.85
N ASP A 96 -2.64 8.43 -11.18
CA ASP A 96 -3.65 9.26 -11.84
C ASP A 96 -2.99 10.50 -12.47
N ILE A 97 -3.79 11.34 -13.15
CA ILE A 97 -3.29 12.57 -13.82
C ILE A 97 -2.59 13.53 -12.83
N PRO A 98 -3.13 13.81 -11.62
CA PRO A 98 -2.44 14.58 -10.59
C PRO A 98 -1.12 13.99 -10.08
N GLY A 99 -0.90 12.68 -10.24
CA GLY A 99 0.30 11.99 -9.74
C GLY A 99 0.09 11.23 -8.43
N ASN A 100 -1.16 10.98 -8.02
CA ASN A 100 -1.47 10.09 -6.90
C ASN A 100 -1.21 8.64 -7.31
N VAL A 101 -0.49 7.88 -6.47
CA VAL A 101 -0.28 6.45 -6.68
C VAL A 101 -1.61 5.71 -6.49
N LEU A 102 -1.94 4.81 -7.42
CA LEU A 102 -3.16 4.01 -7.38
C LEU A 102 -2.91 2.63 -6.77
N PHE A 103 -3.87 2.16 -5.99
CA PHE A 103 -3.88 0.87 -5.34
C PHE A 103 -5.16 0.10 -5.67
N GLU A 104 -5.13 -1.22 -5.45
CA GLU A 104 -6.35 -2.03 -5.43
C GLU A 104 -7.38 -1.41 -4.45
N GLY A 105 -8.64 -1.37 -4.90
CA GLY A 105 -9.77 -0.74 -4.20
C GLY A 105 -9.91 0.77 -4.42
N ASP A 106 -8.97 1.43 -5.09
CA ASP A 106 -9.18 2.83 -5.49
C ASP A 106 -10.25 2.93 -6.57
N VAL A 107 -10.97 4.05 -6.54
CA VAL A 107 -11.97 4.39 -7.53
C VAL A 107 -11.55 5.67 -8.21
N TYR A 108 -11.39 5.62 -9.52
CA TYR A 108 -11.06 6.77 -10.35
C TYR A 108 -12.21 7.12 -11.28
N ARG A 109 -12.17 8.35 -11.79
CA ARG A 109 -13.09 8.87 -12.80
C ARG A 109 -12.36 9.13 -14.10
N ASN A 110 -12.99 8.79 -15.23
CA ASN A 110 -12.47 9.10 -16.56
C ASN A 110 -13.01 10.44 -17.10
N PRO A 111 -12.58 10.93 -18.29
CA PRO A 111 -13.06 12.20 -18.86
C PRO A 111 -14.56 12.22 -19.18
N ASP A 112 -15.16 11.05 -19.44
CA ASP A 112 -16.60 10.89 -19.64
C ASP A 112 -17.39 10.86 -18.32
N ASN A 113 -16.72 11.15 -17.20
CA ASN A 113 -17.32 11.25 -15.87
C ASN A 113 -17.82 9.91 -15.31
N LEU A 114 -17.33 8.78 -15.85
CA LEU A 114 -17.66 7.43 -15.40
C LEU A 114 -16.69 6.96 -14.31
N LEU A 115 -17.19 6.20 -13.34
CA LEU A 115 -16.42 5.65 -12.22
C LEU A 115 -15.90 4.26 -12.53
N PHE A 116 -14.67 3.99 -12.10
CA PHE A 116 -13.99 2.72 -12.27
C PHE A 116 -13.28 2.32 -10.97
N GLU A 117 -13.57 1.12 -10.46
CA GLU A 117 -12.88 0.53 -9.33
C GLU A 117 -11.69 -0.30 -9.83
N VAL A 118 -10.52 -0.08 -9.23
CA VAL A 118 -9.30 -0.84 -9.48
C VAL A 118 -9.35 -2.14 -8.71
N CYS A 119 -9.24 -3.26 -9.43
CA CYS A 119 -9.23 -4.61 -8.86
C CYS A 119 -7.92 -5.31 -9.22
N TYR A 120 -7.57 -6.36 -8.45
CA TYR A 120 -6.49 -7.29 -8.78
C TYR A 120 -7.00 -8.72 -8.67
N GLY A 121 -6.63 -9.58 -9.60
CA GLY A 121 -6.99 -10.98 -9.55
C GLY A 121 -6.97 -11.63 -10.92
N LYS A 122 -7.69 -12.75 -11.07
CA LYS A 122 -7.86 -13.36 -12.38
C LYS A 122 -9.00 -12.71 -13.15
N TYR A 123 -8.75 -12.41 -14.41
CA TYR A 123 -9.75 -11.83 -15.30
C TYR A 123 -9.55 -12.35 -16.73
N GLN A 124 -10.59 -12.21 -17.56
CA GLN A 124 -10.53 -12.54 -18.98
C GLN A 124 -10.12 -11.30 -19.77
N ALA A 125 -9.02 -11.39 -20.52
CA ALA A 125 -8.57 -10.35 -21.44
C ALA A 125 -8.75 -10.82 -22.88
N TYR A 126 -9.25 -9.95 -23.75
CA TYR A 126 -9.36 -10.27 -25.17
C TYR A 126 -8.02 -10.06 -25.88
N CYS A 127 -7.50 -11.09 -26.55
CA CYS A 127 -6.32 -11.01 -27.40
C CYS A 127 -6.71 -10.66 -28.85
N PRO A 128 -6.32 -9.49 -29.40
CA PRO A 128 -6.64 -9.14 -30.78
C PRO A 128 -5.96 -10.04 -31.83
N ALA A 129 -4.78 -10.59 -31.51
CA ALA A 129 -4.02 -11.45 -32.42
C ALA A 129 -4.68 -12.82 -32.60
N ASP A 130 -5.09 -13.44 -31.49
CA ASP A 130 -5.70 -14.78 -31.47
C ASP A 130 -7.23 -14.75 -31.55
N LYS A 131 -7.83 -13.55 -31.43
CA LYS A 131 -9.28 -13.30 -31.48
C LYS A 131 -10.07 -14.11 -30.46
N CYS A 132 -9.50 -14.32 -29.28
CA CYS A 132 -10.14 -15.05 -28.19
C CYS A 132 -9.91 -14.36 -26.85
N TYR A 133 -10.77 -14.67 -25.88
CA TYR A 133 -10.55 -14.33 -24.49
C TYR A 133 -9.60 -15.34 -23.86
N MET A 134 -8.65 -14.83 -23.08
CA MET A 134 -7.67 -15.61 -22.36
C MET A 134 -7.68 -15.20 -20.88
N GLU A 135 -7.49 -16.18 -20.00
CA GLU A 135 -7.27 -15.92 -18.58
C GLU A 135 -5.95 -15.16 -18.40
N ASN A 136 -5.99 -14.11 -17.59
CA ASN A 136 -4.84 -13.33 -17.18
C ASN A 136 -4.92 -13.05 -15.68
N VAL A 137 -3.81 -12.66 -15.06
CA VAL A 137 -3.72 -12.28 -13.66
C VAL A 137 -3.05 -10.92 -13.56
N GLY A 138 -3.71 -9.97 -12.91
CA GLY A 138 -3.18 -8.63 -12.76
C GLY A 138 -4.23 -7.62 -12.38
N PHE A 139 -3.91 -6.34 -12.59
CA PHE A 139 -4.83 -5.24 -12.35
C PHE A 139 -5.81 -5.05 -13.50
N PHE A 140 -7.07 -4.83 -13.15
CA PHE A 140 -8.16 -4.52 -14.07
C PHE A 140 -9.12 -3.52 -13.43
N ALA A 141 -10.01 -2.96 -14.22
CA ALA A 141 -11.03 -2.02 -13.78
C ALA A 141 -12.43 -2.58 -14.04
N ILE A 142 -13.36 -2.27 -13.13
CA ILE A 142 -14.79 -2.55 -13.28
C ILE A 142 -15.61 -1.28 -13.08
N SER A 143 -16.78 -1.19 -13.72
CA SER A 143 -17.64 0.00 -13.67
C SER A 143 -19.12 -0.38 -13.78
N LYS A 144 -19.95 0.17 -12.88
CA LYS A 144 -21.43 0.10 -13.01
C LYS A 144 -21.87 0.93 -14.20
N ASP A 145 -21.27 2.09 -14.37
CA ASP A 145 -21.64 3.04 -15.40
C ASP A 145 -21.47 2.45 -16.81
N THR A 146 -20.40 1.68 -17.07
CA THR A 146 -20.23 1.04 -18.39
C THR A 146 -21.25 -0.05 -18.67
N LYS A 147 -21.70 -0.76 -17.63
CA LYS A 147 -22.77 -1.75 -17.73
C LYS A 147 -24.11 -1.07 -18.01
N GLU A 148 -24.43 0.00 -17.29
CA GLU A 148 -25.71 0.70 -17.42
C GLU A 148 -25.82 1.47 -18.74
N ILE A 149 -24.74 2.13 -19.18
CA ILE A 149 -24.74 3.00 -20.37
C ILE A 149 -24.49 2.20 -21.65
N TYR A 150 -23.54 1.26 -21.62
CA TYR A 150 -23.07 0.56 -22.83
C TYR A 150 -23.41 -0.94 -22.83
N GLY A 151 -23.97 -1.49 -21.75
CA GLY A 151 -24.23 -2.92 -21.63
C GLY A 151 -22.97 -3.76 -21.43
N ILE A 152 -21.84 -3.14 -21.06
CA ILE A 152 -20.55 -3.82 -20.89
C ILE A 152 -20.39 -4.25 -19.43
N ASP A 153 -20.62 -5.53 -19.16
CA ASP A 153 -20.45 -6.17 -17.84
C ASP A 153 -19.23 -7.11 -17.85
N ALA A 154 -18.04 -6.54 -18.04
CA ALA A 154 -16.80 -7.28 -18.14
C ALA A 154 -15.62 -6.48 -17.56
N PRO A 155 -14.60 -7.15 -16.99
CA PRO A 155 -13.39 -6.50 -16.53
C PRO A 155 -12.63 -5.88 -17.70
N MET A 156 -12.12 -4.67 -17.49
CA MET A 156 -11.38 -3.90 -18.49
C MET A 156 -9.90 -3.80 -18.07
N PRO A 157 -8.95 -3.85 -19.01
CA PRO A 157 -7.56 -3.57 -18.68
C PRO A 157 -7.42 -2.19 -18.03
N LEU A 158 -6.58 -2.08 -17.00
CA LEU A 158 -6.38 -0.80 -16.30
C LEU A 158 -5.74 0.29 -17.20
N GLY A 159 -5.02 -0.09 -18.26
CA GLY A 159 -4.48 0.86 -19.24
C GLY A 159 -3.50 1.89 -18.64
N SER A 160 -3.33 3.02 -19.34
CA SER A 160 -2.46 4.15 -18.93
C SER A 160 -3.27 5.17 -18.12
N THR A 161 -3.53 4.88 -16.85
CA THR A 161 -4.33 5.75 -15.97
C THR A 161 -3.79 7.17 -15.87
N GLU A 162 -2.47 7.34 -16.03
CA GLU A 162 -1.78 8.62 -16.10
C GLU A 162 -2.30 9.56 -17.20
N ASP A 163 -2.97 9.02 -18.23
CA ASP A 163 -3.50 9.80 -19.37
C ASP A 163 -4.96 10.24 -19.18
N TYR A 164 -5.73 9.60 -18.28
CA TYR A 164 -7.19 9.76 -18.27
C TYR A 164 -7.87 9.63 -16.90
N ALA A 165 -7.18 9.15 -15.86
CA ALA A 165 -7.80 8.87 -14.57
C ALA A 165 -7.65 10.05 -13.61
N TYR A 166 -8.69 10.31 -12.82
CA TYR A 166 -8.67 11.18 -11.65
C TYR A 166 -9.14 10.39 -10.43
N LEU A 167 -8.30 10.24 -9.41
CA LEU A 167 -8.66 9.55 -8.19
C LEU A 167 -9.84 10.25 -7.49
N VAL A 168 -10.86 9.48 -7.12
CA VAL A 168 -12.05 9.96 -6.41
C VAL A 168 -12.02 9.57 -4.93
N GLY A 169 -11.50 8.39 -4.63
CA GLY A 169 -11.44 7.83 -3.29
C GLY A 169 -11.21 6.32 -3.34
N ASN A 170 -11.58 5.61 -2.29
CA ASN A 170 -11.49 4.15 -2.24
C ASN A 170 -12.71 3.54 -1.54
N ILE A 171 -12.94 2.27 -1.83
CA ILE A 171 -14.05 1.46 -1.33
C ILE A 171 -14.05 1.20 0.19
N PHE A 172 -12.92 1.41 0.87
CA PHE A 172 -12.75 1.13 2.31
C PHE A 172 -13.04 2.36 3.17
N ASP A 173 -12.83 3.56 2.63
CA ASP A 173 -13.25 4.83 3.21
C ASP A 173 -14.68 5.21 2.82
N SER A 174 -15.08 4.89 1.57
CA SER A 174 -16.37 5.25 0.99
C SER A 174 -16.98 4.05 0.28
N SER A 175 -17.69 3.21 1.04
CA SER A 175 -18.32 1.97 0.55
C SER A 175 -19.30 2.19 -0.61
N GLU A 176 -19.88 3.37 -0.72
CA GLU A 176 -20.77 3.80 -1.80
C GLU A 176 -20.07 3.93 -3.17
N LEU A 177 -18.74 4.05 -3.20
CA LEU A 177 -17.96 4.13 -4.44
C LEU A 177 -17.79 2.75 -5.11
N ARG A 178 -18.14 1.67 -4.42
CA ARG A 178 -18.04 0.29 -4.91
C ARG A 178 -18.73 0.13 -6.25
N GLN A 179 -18.02 -0.46 -7.21
CA GLN A 179 -18.50 -0.63 -8.57
C GLN A 179 -19.12 -2.00 -8.87
N ASP A 180 -19.06 -3.03 -8.02
CA ASP A 180 -19.75 -4.37 -8.04
C ASP A 180 -20.08 -5.09 -9.39
N ALA A 181 -19.80 -4.50 -10.54
CA ALA A 181 -20.02 -4.97 -11.88
C ALA A 181 -18.85 -5.90 -12.22
N GLY A 182 -19.11 -7.02 -12.89
CA GLY A 182 -18.08 -8.01 -13.14
C GLY A 182 -17.72 -8.94 -11.96
N GLN A 183 -18.38 -8.87 -10.79
CA GLN A 183 -18.27 -9.96 -9.76
C GLN A 183 -18.76 -11.32 -10.31
N SER A 184 -19.69 -11.31 -11.28
CA SER A 184 -20.13 -12.49 -12.02
C SER A 184 -19.23 -12.86 -13.22
N ALA A 185 -18.47 -11.92 -13.76
CA ALA A 185 -17.58 -12.10 -14.93
C ALA A 185 -16.13 -12.44 -14.53
N GLY A 186 -15.77 -12.24 -13.26
CA GLY A 186 -14.57 -12.74 -12.63
C GLY A 186 -14.93 -13.46 -11.35
N GLN A 187 -15.12 -14.78 -11.40
CA GLN A 187 -15.26 -15.64 -10.21
C GLN A 187 -14.02 -15.60 -9.26
N TRP A 188 -13.06 -14.70 -9.47
CA TRP A 188 -11.70 -14.77 -8.92
C TRP A 188 -11.09 -13.36 -8.71
N ALA A 189 -11.90 -12.36 -8.36
CA ALA A 189 -11.45 -11.33 -7.41
C ALA A 189 -11.52 -11.91 -5.98
N ASP A 190 -11.22 -13.21 -5.86
CA ASP A 190 -11.08 -13.88 -4.59
C ASP A 190 -9.77 -13.32 -4.05
N GLN A 191 -9.88 -12.48 -3.03
CA GLN A 191 -8.72 -12.15 -2.24
C GLN A 191 -8.36 -13.43 -1.50
N PRO A 192 -7.26 -14.14 -1.82
CA PRO A 192 -6.40 -14.42 -0.71
C PRO A 192 -5.99 -13.01 -0.24
N THR A 193 -6.71 -12.49 0.78
CA THR A 193 -6.01 -11.91 1.96
C THR A 193 -4.72 -12.69 2.03
N LEU A 194 -3.53 -12.05 2.04
CA LEU A 194 -2.18 -12.66 1.98
C LEU A 194 -2.00 -13.82 2.98
N ARG A 195 -2.83 -14.84 2.87
CA ARG A 195 -2.96 -16.01 3.70
C ARG A 195 -2.08 -16.97 2.94
N PRO A 196 -1.07 -17.53 3.60
CA PRO A 196 -0.43 -18.72 3.08
C PRO A 196 -1.54 -19.68 2.66
N ALA A 197 -1.45 -20.24 1.44
CA ALA A 197 -2.30 -21.35 1.08
C ALA A 197 -2.17 -22.40 2.19
N THR A 198 -3.26 -22.65 2.92
CA THR A 198 -3.33 -23.75 3.89
C THR A 198 -3.33 -25.08 3.17
#